data_AF-A0A934P152-F1
#
_entry.id   AF-A0A934P152-F1
#
_cell.length_a   1.000
_cell.length_b   1.000
_cell.length_c   1.000
_cell.angle_alpha   90.00
_cell.angle_beta   90.00
_cell.angle_gamma   90.00
#
_symmetry.space_group_name_H-M   'P 1'
#
loop_
_entity.id
_entity.type
_entity.pdbx_description
1 polymer ?
#
loop_
_entity_poly.entity_id
_entity_poly.type
_entity_poly.pdbx_seq_one_letter_code
_entity_poly.pdbx_strand_id
1 'polypeptide(L)'
;MHIALLLVVLVGVAVALAAAARRVGASEPLVLVVAGVIGSYSTLVPDIEIEPDLILLGLLPPLLYTAAIKTSLVDFKANKRAIAFLSVGLVLFTTFTVALVVWWILQVPFAVAVALGAVVAPPDAVAATAVARKVGMPRRIVTILEGESLFNDATALVALRTAIAAIGGTVAVWEAGWDFLVAAGGGAAVGIAVAFLLSILRRRITDPVLDTSLSFLAPFVAYLPAEEIHASGVISVVICGLILGHNAPVWQSAASRIAERTNWQTIQFILESVVFLVIGLQVRAIVDDAWHGGVDHSRVILACAAVFLTVVVSRPLWVFPSTYLPRLIPSVKAADPAPGWRNVAVVSWAGMRGVVTLAAVLLLPEDTPHREVLTLCALVVVGGTLLLQGLSLPFLVRLLSLRGPSRAEDALQQAGLLQQATDAGLAELEANITPQTSPDVVASLRFRLTQRTNAAWERLGAPESEQMTPSEEYRRLRLQMLGAERAVVLEVRDSGVLDHEVLQSVMSLLDLEESLIDRFDEAGDDLREEALSSTVTGECAHLLDAPVTCVPDHPGICQECLDEGFVWVHLRMCLTCGHVACCDSSVGNHASAHFRSTEHPVMRSVEPGEAWRWCYVDNVLG
;
A
#
# COMPACT_ATOMS: atom_id res chain seq x y z
N MET A 1 23.85 -25.58 12.03
CA MET A 1 22.91 -26.50 11.37
C MET A 1 21.50 -26.42 11.95
N HIS A 2 21.27 -26.63 13.24
CA HIS A 2 19.92 -26.59 13.83
C HIS A 2 19.20 -25.23 13.68
N ILE A 3 19.87 -24.11 13.95
CA ILE A 3 19.29 -22.76 13.76
C ILE A 3 18.92 -22.52 12.29
N ALA A 4 19.80 -22.87 11.36
CA ALA A 4 19.54 -22.71 9.93
C ALA A 4 18.34 -23.56 9.46
N LEU A 5 18.25 -24.81 9.94
CA LEU A 5 17.12 -25.69 9.63
C LEU A 5 15.81 -25.13 10.21
N LEU A 6 15.84 -24.62 11.44
CA LEU A 6 14.68 -24.01 12.08
C LEU A 6 14.20 -22.77 11.30
N LEU A 7 15.12 -21.88 10.90
CA LEU A 7 14.77 -20.69 10.09
C LEU A 7 14.18 -21.07 8.73
N VAL A 8 14.76 -22.06 8.04
CA VAL A 8 14.23 -22.53 6.74
C VAL A 8 12.84 -23.16 6.90
N VAL A 9 12.64 -23.99 7.92
CA VAL A 9 11.33 -24.58 8.22
C VAL A 9 10.31 -23.50 8.58
N LEU A 10 10.69 -22.54 9.41
CA LEU A 10 9.83 -21.43 9.82
C LEU A 10 9.37 -20.61 8.62
N VAL A 11 10.30 -20.19 7.75
CA VAL A 11 9.97 -19.47 6.51
C VAL A 11 9.13 -20.33 5.58
N GLY A 12 9.49 -21.60 5.38
CA GLY A 12 8.75 -22.52 4.51
C GLY A 12 7.30 -22.73 4.97
N VAL A 13 7.09 -22.92 6.27
CA VAL A 13 5.76 -23.06 6.88
C VAL A 13 4.97 -21.76 6.78
N ALA A 14 5.58 -20.61 7.08
CA ALA A 14 4.93 -19.31 6.96
C ALA A 14 4.45 -19.05 5.53
N VAL A 15 5.29 -19.30 4.53
CA VAL A 15 4.94 -19.14 3.10
C VAL A 15 3.84 -20.13 2.70
N ALA A 16 3.93 -21.39 3.11
CA ALA A 16 2.92 -22.41 2.79
C ALA A 16 1.54 -22.08 3.39
N LEU A 17 1.50 -21.64 4.66
CA LEU A 17 0.28 -21.23 5.34
C LEU A 17 -0.33 -19.96 4.72
N ALA A 18 0.49 -18.96 4.38
CA ALA A 18 0.01 -17.76 3.71
C ALA A 18 -0.54 -18.07 2.31
N ALA A 19 0.11 -18.96 1.55
CA ALA A 19 -0.41 -19.44 0.27
C ALA A 19 -1.75 -20.19 0.43
N ALA A 20 -1.88 -21.03 1.47
CA ALA A 20 -3.14 -21.69 1.79
C ALA A 20 -4.23 -20.69 2.18
N ALA A 21 -3.90 -19.67 2.97
CA ALA A 21 -4.81 -18.60 3.37
C ALA A 21 -5.37 -17.84 2.16
N ARG A 22 -4.52 -17.51 1.19
CA ARG A 22 -4.94 -16.88 -0.08
C ARG A 22 -5.92 -17.74 -0.86
N ARG A 23 -5.66 -19.06 -0.97
CA ARG A 23 -6.54 -19.98 -1.70
C ARG A 23 -7.95 -20.06 -1.12
N VAL A 24 -8.09 -19.97 0.21
CA VAL A 24 -9.41 -20.00 0.88
C VAL A 24 -10.01 -18.61 1.09
N GLY A 25 -9.33 -17.55 0.63
CA GLY A 25 -9.78 -16.18 0.80
C GLY A 25 -9.75 -15.69 2.26
N ALA A 26 -8.95 -16.29 3.14
CA ALA A 26 -8.77 -15.87 4.53
C ALA A 26 -7.73 -14.74 4.68
N SER A 27 -7.67 -14.12 5.87
CA SER A 27 -6.63 -13.13 6.20
C SER A 27 -5.33 -13.85 6.57
N GLU A 28 -4.24 -13.57 5.85
CA GLU A 28 -2.94 -14.24 6.05
C GLU A 28 -2.41 -14.09 7.49
N PRO A 29 -2.36 -12.87 8.08
CA PRO A 29 -1.93 -12.70 9.47
C PRO A 29 -2.73 -13.56 10.47
N LEU A 30 -4.05 -13.65 10.27
CA LEU A 30 -4.94 -14.40 11.16
C LEU A 30 -4.68 -15.90 11.08
N VAL A 31 -4.53 -16.44 9.87
CA VAL A 31 -4.22 -17.86 9.66
C VAL A 31 -2.86 -18.22 10.28
N LEU A 32 -1.86 -17.37 10.07
CA LEU A 32 -0.50 -17.58 10.61
C LEU A 32 -0.48 -17.57 12.14
N VAL A 33 -1.14 -16.59 12.77
CA VAL A 33 -1.23 -16.51 14.24
C VAL A 33 -1.95 -17.74 14.79
N VAL A 34 -3.12 -18.11 14.24
CA VAL A 34 -3.88 -19.27 14.71
C VAL A 34 -3.10 -20.58 14.52
N ALA A 35 -2.45 -20.75 13.37
CA ALA A 35 -1.59 -21.91 13.12
C ALA A 35 -0.39 -21.96 14.09
N GLY A 36 0.22 -20.80 14.38
CA GLY A 36 1.25 -20.67 15.40
C GLY A 36 0.75 -21.05 16.80
N VAL A 37 -0.45 -20.59 17.20
CA VAL A 37 -1.05 -20.97 18.49
C VAL A 37 -1.23 -22.48 18.56
N ILE A 38 -1.81 -23.10 17.54
CA ILE A 38 -1.98 -24.56 17.49
C ILE A 38 -0.61 -25.25 17.54
N GLY A 39 0.38 -24.73 16.81
CA GLY A 39 1.75 -25.23 16.81
C GLY A 39 2.42 -25.16 18.18
N SER A 40 2.18 -24.11 18.97
CA SER A 40 2.79 -23.91 20.29
C SER A 40 2.41 -25.00 21.31
N TYR A 41 1.23 -25.62 21.16
CA TYR A 41 0.79 -26.73 22.01
C TYR A 41 1.24 -28.11 21.51
N SER A 42 1.88 -28.18 20.34
CA SER A 42 2.40 -29.42 19.77
C SER A 42 3.77 -29.77 20.33
N THR A 43 3.97 -31.04 20.70
CA THR A 43 5.29 -31.55 21.15
C THR A 43 6.32 -31.65 20.03
N LEU A 44 5.91 -31.46 18.77
CA LEU A 44 6.78 -31.52 17.59
C LEU A 44 7.52 -30.20 17.33
N VAL A 45 7.04 -29.09 17.89
CA VAL A 45 7.60 -27.75 17.65
C VAL A 45 8.40 -27.34 18.90
N PRO A 46 9.70 -27.00 18.77
CA PRO A 46 10.48 -26.50 19.89
C PRO A 46 10.01 -25.11 20.30
N ASP A 47 10.23 -24.75 21.55
CA ASP A 47 9.97 -23.39 22.03
C ASP A 47 10.88 -22.39 21.31
N ILE A 48 10.28 -21.35 20.72
CA ILE A 48 10.99 -20.31 19.97
C ILE A 48 10.99 -19.02 20.78
N GLU A 49 12.12 -18.75 21.44
CA GLU A 49 12.39 -17.46 22.05
C GLU A 49 13.05 -16.54 21.01
N ILE A 50 12.47 -15.35 20.80
CA ILE A 50 13.10 -14.33 19.94
C ILE A 50 13.91 -13.38 20.81
N GLU A 51 15.17 -13.20 20.45
CA GLU A 51 16.01 -12.15 21.00
C GLU A 51 15.51 -10.76 20.56
N PRO A 52 15.30 -9.80 21.50
CA PRO A 52 14.71 -8.49 21.18
C PRO A 52 15.46 -7.74 20.08
N ASP A 53 16.78 -7.87 20.06
CA ASP A 53 17.68 -7.23 19.09
C ASP A 53 17.41 -7.71 17.65
N LEU A 54 17.00 -8.98 17.48
CA LEU A 54 16.65 -9.50 16.17
C LEU A 54 15.42 -8.77 15.59
N ILE A 55 14.47 -8.38 16.45
CA ILE A 55 13.28 -7.67 16.00
C ILE A 55 13.60 -6.19 15.77
N LEU A 56 14.28 -5.56 16.72
CA LEU A 56 14.59 -4.13 16.64
C LEU A 56 15.56 -3.78 15.51
N LEU A 57 16.60 -4.59 15.32
CA LEU A 57 17.63 -4.33 14.32
C LEU A 57 17.34 -5.07 13.02
N GLY A 58 16.87 -6.32 13.11
CA GLY A 58 16.69 -7.17 11.93
C GLY A 58 15.38 -6.93 11.18
N LEU A 59 14.27 -6.71 11.89
CA LEU A 59 12.93 -6.69 11.29
C LEU A 59 12.39 -5.28 11.09
N LEU A 60 12.49 -4.43 12.11
CA LEU A 60 11.82 -3.14 12.16
C LEU A 60 12.34 -2.15 11.10
N PRO A 61 13.66 -1.95 10.88
CA PRO A 61 14.15 -1.00 9.89
C PRO A 61 13.72 -1.37 8.45
N PRO A 62 13.85 -2.64 8.00
CA PRO A 62 13.29 -3.05 6.71
C PRO A 62 11.79 -2.81 6.56
N LEU A 63 10.97 -3.19 7.55
CA LEU A 63 9.51 -3.00 7.46
C LEU A 63 9.13 -1.52 7.35
N LEU A 64 9.72 -0.66 8.19
CA LEU A 64 9.47 0.78 8.14
C LEU A 64 9.92 1.39 6.81
N TYR A 65 11.07 0.97 6.29
CA TYR A 65 11.57 1.44 5.01
C TYR A 65 10.63 1.06 3.88
N THR A 66 10.15 -0.19 3.84
CA THR A 66 9.19 -0.63 2.81
C THR A 66 7.87 0.13 2.86
N ALA A 67 7.38 0.46 4.05
CA ALA A 67 6.19 1.29 4.22
C ALA A 67 6.46 2.74 3.74
N ALA A 68 7.62 3.30 4.11
CA ALA A 68 7.99 4.67 3.77
C ALA A 68 8.19 4.88 2.26
N ILE A 69 8.88 3.99 1.56
CA ILE A 69 9.14 4.13 0.10
C ILE A 69 7.87 4.02 -0.75
N LYS A 70 6.82 3.36 -0.25
CA LYS A 70 5.52 3.23 -0.91
C LYS A 70 4.59 4.43 -0.63
N THR A 71 4.92 5.24 0.37
CA THR A 71 4.06 6.34 0.82
C THR A 71 4.24 7.57 -0.07
N SER A 72 3.13 8.11 -0.58
CA SER A 72 3.12 9.35 -1.36
C SER A 72 3.34 10.56 -0.46
N LEU A 73 4.45 11.29 -0.67
CA LEU A 73 4.72 12.55 0.04
C LEU A 73 3.66 13.63 -0.21
N VAL A 74 3.02 13.63 -1.39
CA VAL A 74 1.98 14.60 -1.74
C VAL A 74 0.72 14.34 -0.90
N ASP A 75 0.27 13.08 -0.84
CA ASP A 75 -0.91 12.69 -0.08
C ASP A 75 -0.67 12.78 1.43
N PHE A 76 0.55 12.48 1.87
CA PHE A 76 1.00 12.70 3.24
C PHE A 76 0.88 14.19 3.63
N LYS A 77 1.40 15.10 2.78
CA LYS A 77 1.34 16.55 3.03
C LYS A 77 -0.09 17.07 3.09
N ALA A 78 -0.99 16.53 2.26
CA ALA A 78 -2.41 16.86 2.28
C ALA A 78 -3.11 16.43 3.59
N ASN A 79 -2.65 15.35 4.23
CA ASN A 79 -3.25 14.79 5.44
C ASN A 79 -2.39 14.96 6.71
N LYS A 80 -1.33 15.78 6.66
CA LYS A 80 -0.31 15.92 7.72
C LYS A 80 -0.87 16.14 9.13
N ARG A 81 -1.98 16.87 9.24
CA ARG A 81 -2.62 17.16 10.53
C ARG A 81 -3.24 15.91 11.12
N ALA A 82 -4.05 15.18 10.34
CA ALA A 82 -4.68 13.94 10.79
C ALA A 82 -3.62 12.92 11.20
N ILE A 83 -2.60 12.75 10.35
CA ILE A 83 -1.47 11.85 10.62
C ILE A 83 -0.75 12.25 11.92
N ALA A 84 -0.39 13.52 12.11
CA ALA A 84 0.28 13.96 13.34
C ALA A 84 -0.56 13.70 14.62
N PHE A 85 -1.87 13.97 14.58
CA PHE A 85 -2.76 13.72 15.72
C PHE A 85 -2.94 12.22 16.02
N LEU A 86 -2.82 11.36 15.03
CA LEU A 86 -2.90 9.91 15.20
C LEU A 86 -1.53 9.30 15.59
N SER A 87 -0.45 9.67 14.91
CA SER A 87 0.88 9.12 15.19
C SER A 87 1.46 9.56 16.52
N VAL A 88 1.19 10.80 16.97
CA VAL A 88 1.74 11.31 18.24
C VAL A 88 0.65 11.41 19.29
N GLY A 89 -0.44 12.12 18.97
CA GLY A 89 -1.50 12.43 19.93
C GLY A 89 -2.22 11.19 20.47
N LEU A 90 -2.73 10.33 19.57
CA LEU A 90 -3.43 9.11 19.95
C LEU A 90 -2.50 8.13 20.68
N VAL A 91 -1.24 8.02 20.25
CA VAL A 91 -0.25 7.15 20.90
C VAL A 91 -0.05 7.57 22.34
N LEU A 92 0.30 8.84 22.60
CA LEU A 92 0.49 9.34 23.96
C LEU A 92 -0.80 9.23 24.80
N PHE A 93 -1.96 9.56 24.21
CA PHE A 93 -3.25 9.42 24.89
C PHE A 93 -3.51 7.96 25.32
N THR A 94 -3.29 7.00 24.42
CA THR A 94 -3.47 5.58 24.70
C THR A 94 -2.45 5.10 25.73
N THR A 95 -1.18 5.52 25.61
CA THR A 95 -0.11 5.21 26.57
C THR A 95 -0.51 5.58 27.99
N PHE A 96 -0.91 6.84 28.23
CA PHE A 96 -1.25 7.29 29.58
C PHE A 96 -2.59 6.73 30.08
N THR A 97 -3.56 6.49 29.20
CA THR A 97 -4.84 5.88 29.58
C THR A 97 -4.64 4.43 30.01
N VAL A 98 -3.85 3.66 29.26
CA VAL A 98 -3.46 2.28 29.64
C VAL A 98 -2.62 2.29 30.91
N ALA A 99 -1.66 3.20 31.02
CA ALA A 99 -0.82 3.33 32.22
C ALA A 99 -1.66 3.53 33.48
N LEU A 100 -2.69 4.37 33.43
CA LEU A 100 -3.56 4.61 34.57
C LEU A 100 -4.32 3.35 35.00
N VAL A 101 -4.80 2.56 34.03
CA VAL A 101 -5.50 1.29 34.28
C VAL A 101 -4.56 0.24 34.85
N VAL A 102 -3.38 0.07 34.26
CA VAL A 102 -2.36 -0.89 34.70
C VAL A 102 -1.84 -0.55 36.08
N TRP A 103 -1.53 0.73 36.33
CA TRP A 103 -1.11 1.24 37.63
C TRP A 103 -2.15 0.96 38.71
N TRP A 104 -3.44 1.20 38.42
CA TRP A 104 -4.51 0.91 39.36
C TRP A 104 -4.61 -0.60 39.65
N ILE A 105 -4.70 -1.43 38.60
CA ILE A 105 -5.01 -2.85 38.76
C ILE A 105 -3.82 -3.62 39.31
N LEU A 106 -2.63 -3.46 38.75
CA LEU A 106 -1.44 -4.23 39.11
C LEU A 106 -0.58 -3.58 40.20
N GLN A 107 -0.83 -2.31 40.56
CA GLN A 107 -0.09 -1.59 41.60
C GLN A 107 1.43 -1.53 41.36
N VAL A 108 1.83 -1.55 40.09
CA VAL A 108 3.23 -1.38 39.66
C VAL A 108 3.65 0.10 39.68
N PRO A 109 4.95 0.43 39.67
CA PRO A 109 5.39 1.81 39.49
C PRO A 109 4.79 2.44 38.24
N PHE A 110 4.41 3.72 38.31
CA PHE A 110 3.74 4.39 37.18
C PHE A 110 4.59 4.38 35.90
N ALA A 111 5.92 4.46 36.02
CA ALA A 111 6.84 4.33 34.90
C ALA A 111 6.71 2.96 34.17
N VAL A 112 6.57 1.86 34.91
CA VAL A 112 6.32 0.52 34.34
C VAL A 112 4.97 0.49 33.62
N ALA A 113 3.95 1.11 34.19
CA ALA A 113 2.63 1.20 33.57
C ALA A 113 2.65 2.04 32.28
N VAL A 114 3.41 3.14 32.26
CA VAL A 114 3.66 3.95 31.04
C VAL A 114 4.44 3.14 30.00
N ALA A 115 5.41 2.33 30.41
CA ALA A 115 6.15 1.45 29.52
C ALA A 115 5.21 0.46 28.81
N LEU A 116 4.35 -0.26 29.55
CA LEU A 116 3.33 -1.13 28.93
C LEU A 116 2.36 -0.34 28.06
N GLY A 117 1.92 0.84 28.50
CA GLY A 117 1.05 1.72 27.72
C GLY A 117 1.67 2.08 26.37
N ALA A 118 2.95 2.45 26.35
CA ALA A 118 3.70 2.79 25.15
C ALA A 118 3.84 1.60 24.21
N VAL A 119 4.06 0.40 24.76
CA VAL A 119 4.15 -0.86 24.02
C VAL A 119 2.86 -1.19 23.26
N VAL A 120 1.69 -1.02 23.88
CA VAL A 120 0.39 -1.41 23.29
C VAL A 120 -0.34 -0.29 22.54
N ALA A 121 0.15 0.94 22.62
CA ALA A 121 -0.43 2.10 21.98
C ALA A 121 -0.38 2.10 20.44
N PRO A 122 0.75 1.80 19.77
CA PRO A 122 0.89 1.97 18.32
C PRO A 122 0.09 0.90 17.57
N PRO A 123 -0.84 1.28 16.68
CA PRO A 123 -1.47 0.35 15.75
C PRO A 123 -0.53 -0.03 14.60
N ASP A 124 -0.75 -1.21 14.04
CA ASP A 124 -0.11 -1.72 12.84
C ASP A 124 -0.99 -1.46 11.61
N ALA A 125 -0.51 -0.59 10.71
CA ALA A 125 -1.23 -0.31 9.47
C ALA A 125 -1.07 -1.41 8.43
N VAL A 126 -0.10 -2.33 8.53
CA VAL A 126 0.04 -3.42 7.55
C VAL A 126 -1.22 -4.28 7.59
N ALA A 127 -1.62 -4.73 8.78
CA ALA A 127 -2.84 -5.50 8.97
C ALA A 127 -4.07 -4.69 8.52
N ALA A 128 -4.14 -3.41 8.87
CA ALA A 128 -5.25 -2.53 8.51
C ALA A 128 -5.37 -2.31 7.00
N THR A 129 -4.25 -2.11 6.31
CA THR A 129 -4.20 -1.81 4.87
C THR A 129 -4.40 -3.06 4.03
N ALA A 130 -3.95 -4.23 4.49
CA ALA A 130 -4.27 -5.51 3.87
C ALA A 130 -5.79 -5.74 3.84
N VAL A 131 -6.46 -5.49 4.96
CA VAL A 131 -7.94 -5.55 5.04
C VAL A 131 -8.58 -4.42 4.22
N ALA A 132 -8.03 -3.21 4.27
CA ALA A 132 -8.57 -2.05 3.56
C ALA A 132 -8.56 -2.22 2.03
N ARG A 133 -7.47 -2.75 1.47
CA ARG A 133 -7.35 -3.06 0.04
C ARG A 133 -8.37 -4.10 -0.39
N LYS A 134 -8.60 -5.12 0.42
CA LYS A 134 -9.55 -6.20 0.10
C LYS A 134 -11.02 -5.76 0.12
N VAL A 135 -11.37 -4.79 0.96
CA VAL A 135 -12.75 -4.30 1.13
C VAL A 135 -13.01 -3.03 0.30
N GLY A 136 -11.99 -2.48 -0.35
CA GLY A 136 -12.12 -1.30 -1.22
C GLY A 136 -12.39 -0.01 -0.43
N MET A 137 -11.60 0.27 0.62
CA MET A 137 -11.75 1.52 1.39
C MET A 137 -11.29 2.75 0.58
N PRO A 138 -11.84 3.96 0.87
CA PRO A 138 -11.38 5.21 0.27
C PRO A 138 -9.87 5.44 0.41
N ARG A 139 -9.21 5.87 -0.68
CA ARG A 139 -7.76 6.16 -0.74
C ARG A 139 -7.29 7.03 0.41
N ARG A 140 -8.00 8.12 0.71
CA ARG A 140 -7.66 9.03 1.82
C ARG A 140 -7.61 8.31 3.19
N ILE A 141 -8.51 7.36 3.44
CA ILE A 141 -8.50 6.57 4.70
C ILE A 141 -7.26 5.69 4.73
N VAL A 142 -6.96 4.99 3.64
CA VAL A 142 -5.76 4.14 3.51
C VAL A 142 -4.49 4.96 3.74
N THR A 143 -4.36 6.13 3.10
CA THR A 143 -3.23 7.04 3.30
C THR A 143 -3.10 7.51 4.75
N ILE A 144 -4.21 7.82 5.43
CA ILE A 144 -4.18 8.25 6.83
C ILE A 144 -3.71 7.09 7.73
N LEU A 145 -4.18 5.87 7.49
CA LEU A 145 -3.78 4.69 8.26
C LEU A 145 -2.30 4.33 8.01
N GLU A 146 -1.84 4.32 6.76
CA GLU A 146 -0.43 4.11 6.40
C GLU A 146 0.46 5.21 7.01
N GLY A 147 0.04 6.47 6.91
CA GLY A 147 0.77 7.59 7.48
C GLY A 147 0.84 7.54 9.00
N GLU A 148 -0.23 7.08 9.67
CA GLU A 148 -0.26 6.90 11.12
C GLU A 148 0.84 5.94 11.59
N SER A 149 0.96 4.78 10.94
CA SER A 149 1.93 3.73 11.31
C SER A 149 3.39 4.08 11.06
N LEU A 150 3.66 5.06 10.19
CA LEU A 150 5.05 5.45 9.94
C LEU A 150 5.70 6.10 11.16
N PHE A 151 4.94 6.86 11.95
CA PHE A 151 5.49 7.66 13.06
C PHE A 151 5.03 7.21 14.45
N ASN A 152 4.02 6.35 14.54
CA ASN A 152 3.50 5.88 15.83
C ASN A 152 4.52 5.01 16.57
N ASP A 153 5.25 4.14 15.87
CA ASP A 153 6.29 3.26 16.43
C ASP A 153 7.44 4.09 17.00
N ALA A 154 7.78 5.19 16.33
CA ALA A 154 8.77 6.13 16.84
C ALA A 154 8.30 6.75 18.15
N THR A 155 7.05 7.21 18.17
CA THR A 155 6.47 7.83 19.37
C THR A 155 6.41 6.82 20.52
N ALA A 156 6.00 5.59 20.23
CA ALA A 156 5.89 4.50 21.18
C ALA A 156 7.25 4.09 21.75
N LEU A 157 8.25 3.84 20.90
CA LEU A 157 9.59 3.44 21.36
C LEU A 157 10.30 4.54 22.13
N VAL A 158 10.14 5.80 21.75
CA VAL A 158 10.70 6.91 22.54
C VAL A 158 9.99 6.98 23.90
N ALA A 159 8.65 6.93 23.94
CA ALA A 159 7.91 6.92 25.20
C ALA A 159 8.28 5.72 26.10
N LEU A 160 8.50 4.54 25.51
CA LEU A 160 8.96 3.34 26.21
C LEU A 160 10.37 3.52 26.79
N ARG A 161 11.33 4.04 26.03
CA ARG A 161 12.70 4.29 26.52
C ARG A 161 12.71 5.31 27.64
N THR A 162 11.95 6.39 27.50
CA THR A 162 11.77 7.38 28.57
C THR A 162 11.16 6.74 29.82
N ALA A 163 10.18 5.86 29.66
CA ALA A 163 9.58 5.14 30.78
C ALA A 163 10.59 4.20 31.46
N ILE A 164 11.40 3.45 30.69
CA ILE A 164 12.46 2.59 31.21
C ILE A 164 13.52 3.41 31.96
N ALA A 165 13.95 4.54 31.40
CA ALA A 165 14.87 5.45 32.08
C ALA A 165 14.29 5.97 33.41
N ALA A 166 12.99 6.25 33.45
CA ALA A 166 12.28 6.67 34.66
C ALA A 166 12.06 5.53 35.69
N ILE A 167 12.21 4.25 35.32
CA ILE A 167 12.24 3.15 36.28
C ILE A 167 13.53 3.21 37.11
N GLY A 168 14.66 3.59 36.48
CA GLY A 168 15.98 3.68 37.10
C GLY A 168 16.25 4.95 37.91
N GLY A 169 15.37 5.96 37.89
CA GLY A 169 15.55 7.21 38.63
C GLY A 169 14.43 8.24 38.40
N THR A 170 14.50 9.40 39.09
CA THR A 170 13.50 10.46 38.95
C THR A 170 13.76 11.30 37.69
N VAL A 171 13.14 10.95 36.58
CA VAL A 171 13.13 11.79 35.37
C VAL A 171 12.03 12.85 35.51
N ALA A 172 12.36 14.12 35.30
CA ALA A 172 11.35 15.17 35.26
C ALA A 172 10.55 15.09 33.95
N VAL A 173 9.21 15.23 34.02
CA VAL A 173 8.31 15.19 32.85
C VAL A 173 8.73 16.18 31.74
N TRP A 174 9.32 17.32 32.13
CA TRP A 174 9.82 18.31 31.18
C TRP A 174 11.06 17.86 30.41
N GLU A 175 11.99 17.18 31.09
CA GLU A 175 13.21 16.62 30.48
C GLU A 175 12.85 15.52 29.48
N ALA A 176 11.91 14.63 29.85
CA ALA A 176 11.33 13.63 28.96
C ALA A 176 10.75 14.24 27.66
N GLY A 177 10.04 15.35 27.75
CA GLY A 177 9.48 16.05 26.59
C GLY A 177 10.55 16.68 25.69
N TRP A 178 11.63 17.20 26.28
CA TRP A 178 12.76 17.75 25.54
C TRP A 178 13.57 16.66 24.84
N ASP A 179 13.87 15.56 25.54
CA ASP A 179 14.59 14.41 25.00
C ASP A 179 13.83 13.79 23.82
N PHE A 180 12.49 13.74 23.90
CA PHE A 180 11.65 13.33 22.78
C PHE A 180 11.86 14.21 21.55
N LEU A 181 11.84 15.54 21.72
CA LEU A 181 12.02 16.48 20.61
C LEU A 181 13.43 16.40 20.01
N VAL A 182 14.46 16.25 20.85
CA VAL A 182 15.84 16.06 20.42
C VAL A 182 16.00 14.75 19.66
N ALA A 183 15.45 13.64 20.17
CA ALA A 183 15.52 12.34 19.50
C ALA A 183 14.78 12.36 18.15
N ALA A 184 13.60 12.98 18.08
CA ALA A 184 12.83 13.10 16.86
C ALA A 184 13.50 14.01 15.82
N GLY A 185 13.98 15.18 16.25
CA GLY A 185 14.70 16.13 15.39
C GLY A 185 16.03 15.58 14.89
N GLY A 186 16.80 14.93 15.77
CA GLY A 186 18.04 14.24 15.43
C GLY A 186 17.80 13.09 14.43
N GLY A 187 16.75 12.30 14.65
CA GLY A 187 16.39 11.20 13.74
C GLY A 187 16.03 11.73 12.36
N ALA A 188 15.22 12.79 12.30
CA ALA A 188 14.88 13.44 11.03
C ALA A 188 16.13 14.01 10.32
N ALA A 189 17.05 14.64 11.05
CA ALA A 189 18.28 15.19 10.49
C ALA A 189 19.19 14.09 9.91
N VAL A 190 19.39 12.99 10.63
CA VAL A 190 20.16 11.83 10.16
C VAL A 190 19.48 11.21 8.92
N GLY A 191 18.16 11.04 8.95
CA GLY A 191 17.40 10.50 7.81
C GLY A 191 17.54 11.34 6.55
N ILE A 192 17.50 12.68 6.67
CA ILE A 192 17.75 13.62 5.56
C ILE A 192 19.18 13.50 5.05
N ALA A 193 20.17 13.46 5.94
CA ALA A 193 21.58 13.34 5.57
C ALA A 193 21.87 12.03 4.83
N VAL A 194 21.33 10.91 5.32
CA VAL A 194 21.45 9.60 4.69
C VAL A 194 20.72 9.56 3.35
N ALA A 195 19.49 10.10 3.26
CA ALA A 195 18.77 10.20 1.99
C ALA A 195 19.55 11.00 0.94
N PHE A 196 20.17 12.11 1.35
CA PHE A 196 21.02 12.92 0.48
C PHE A 196 22.23 12.13 -0.01
N LEU A 197 22.96 11.45 0.89
CA LEU A 197 24.10 10.61 0.54
C LEU A 197 23.70 9.50 -0.46
N LEU A 198 22.63 8.78 -0.16
CA LEU A 198 22.13 7.70 -1.02
C LEU A 198 21.63 8.24 -2.36
N SER A 199 21.05 9.44 -2.41
CA SER A 199 20.61 10.06 -3.68
C SER A 199 21.77 10.34 -4.63
N ILE A 200 22.94 10.73 -4.12
CA ILE A 200 24.15 10.95 -4.94
C ILE A 200 24.59 9.64 -5.57
N LEU A 201 24.57 8.56 -4.79
CA LEU A 201 24.99 7.24 -5.24
C LEU A 201 23.98 6.66 -6.25
N ARG A 202 22.68 6.71 -5.96
CA ARG A 202 21.61 6.24 -6.87
C ARG A 202 21.65 6.93 -8.23
N ARG A 203 21.91 8.24 -8.28
CA ARG A 203 22.05 8.98 -9.55
C ARG A 203 23.20 8.49 -10.44
N ARG A 204 24.17 7.74 -9.89
CA ARG A 204 25.30 7.17 -10.63
C ARG A 204 25.15 5.69 -10.93
N ILE A 205 24.21 5.00 -10.30
CA ILE A 205 23.98 3.56 -10.48
C ILE A 205 22.83 3.36 -11.46
N THR A 206 23.11 2.75 -12.60
CA THR A 206 22.10 2.34 -13.58
C THR A 206 21.76 0.85 -13.49
N ASP A 207 22.68 0.05 -12.92
CA ASP A 207 22.51 -1.39 -12.74
C ASP A 207 21.43 -1.70 -11.68
N PRO A 208 20.38 -2.48 -12.02
CA PRO A 208 19.30 -2.81 -11.09
C PRO A 208 19.74 -3.57 -9.84
N VAL A 209 20.76 -4.44 -9.93
CA VAL A 209 21.23 -5.27 -8.81
C VAL A 209 21.95 -4.40 -7.80
N LEU A 210 22.84 -3.50 -8.25
CA LEU A 210 23.54 -2.56 -7.39
C LEU A 210 22.57 -1.57 -6.72
N ASP A 211 21.59 -1.06 -7.45
CA ASP A 211 20.60 -0.13 -6.88
C ASP A 211 19.68 -0.81 -5.86
N THR A 212 19.26 -2.07 -6.13
CA THR A 212 18.51 -2.87 -5.16
C THR A 212 19.35 -3.20 -3.92
N SER A 213 20.62 -3.53 -4.09
CA SER A 213 21.54 -3.78 -2.98
C SER A 213 21.71 -2.54 -2.10
N LEU A 214 21.82 -1.36 -2.71
CA LEU A 214 21.85 -0.10 -1.98
C LEU A 214 20.53 0.15 -1.23
N SER A 215 19.41 -0.20 -1.82
CA SER A 215 18.09 -0.13 -1.18
C SER A 215 18.03 -1.00 0.07
N PHE A 216 18.55 -2.23 0.05
CA PHE A 216 18.60 -3.11 1.23
C PHE A 216 19.48 -2.55 2.35
N LEU A 217 20.53 -1.80 2.03
CA LEU A 217 21.38 -1.14 3.02
C LEU A 217 20.75 0.11 3.63
N ALA A 218 19.92 0.82 2.86
CA ALA A 218 19.31 2.09 3.25
C ALA A 218 18.64 2.09 4.64
N PRO A 219 17.78 1.12 5.01
CA PRO A 219 17.19 1.09 6.35
C PRO A 219 18.23 1.03 7.46
N PHE A 220 19.28 0.21 7.31
CA PHE A 220 20.29 0.04 8.36
C PHE A 220 21.21 1.25 8.46
N VAL A 221 21.62 1.82 7.32
CA VAL A 221 22.46 3.02 7.28
C VAL A 221 21.71 4.25 7.80
N ALA A 222 20.38 4.29 7.71
CA ALA A 222 19.58 5.32 8.34
C ALA A 222 19.38 5.07 9.85
N TYR A 223 19.11 3.82 10.23
CA TYR A 223 18.76 3.44 11.60
C TYR A 223 19.96 3.51 12.56
N LEU A 224 21.05 2.81 12.24
CA LEU A 224 22.17 2.60 13.16
C LEU A 224 22.85 3.90 13.60
N PRO A 225 23.23 4.84 12.70
CA PRO A 225 23.89 6.08 13.13
C PRO A 225 22.99 6.98 13.98
N ALA A 226 21.67 6.93 13.76
CA ALA A 226 20.73 7.67 14.58
C ALA A 226 20.66 7.10 16.00
N GLU A 227 20.61 5.78 16.15
CA GLU A 227 20.61 5.13 17.46
C GLU A 227 21.91 5.37 18.24
N GLU A 228 23.06 5.33 17.57
CA GLU A 228 24.38 5.60 18.18
C GLU A 228 24.49 7.01 18.80
N ILE A 229 23.80 8.00 18.24
CA ILE A 229 23.75 9.37 18.79
C ILE A 229 22.53 9.61 19.69
N HIS A 230 21.85 8.54 20.13
CA HIS A 230 20.61 8.58 20.92
C HIS A 230 19.46 9.33 20.25
N ALA A 231 19.47 9.42 18.93
CA ALA A 231 18.35 9.90 18.13
C ALA A 231 17.41 8.74 17.74
N SER A 232 16.23 9.07 17.21
CA SER A 232 15.25 8.05 16.80
C SER A 232 15.64 7.40 15.47
N GLY A 233 16.10 6.14 15.50
CA GLY A 233 16.38 5.34 14.32
C GLY A 233 15.14 5.12 13.44
N VAL A 234 13.97 4.93 14.07
CA VAL A 234 12.67 4.81 13.38
C VAL A 234 12.39 6.03 12.50
N ILE A 235 12.49 7.24 13.06
CA ILE A 235 12.23 8.49 12.32
C ILE A 235 13.27 8.67 11.22
N SER A 236 14.53 8.33 11.47
CA SER A 236 15.58 8.38 10.47
C SER A 236 15.26 7.52 9.24
N VAL A 237 14.86 6.25 9.45
CA VAL A 237 14.47 5.33 8.37
C VAL A 237 13.25 5.83 7.61
N VAL A 238 12.23 6.31 8.31
CA VAL A 238 10.98 6.79 7.70
C VAL A 238 11.24 8.03 6.84
N ILE A 239 11.96 9.01 7.37
CA ILE A 239 12.31 10.23 6.62
C ILE A 239 13.19 9.88 5.42
N CYS A 240 14.15 8.97 5.59
CA CYS A 240 15.00 8.50 4.50
C CYS A 240 14.17 7.82 3.39
N GLY A 241 13.31 6.87 3.75
CA GLY A 241 12.45 6.15 2.82
C GLY A 241 11.47 7.05 2.08
N LEU A 242 10.85 8.01 2.76
CA LEU A 242 9.93 8.97 2.15
C LEU A 242 10.63 9.85 1.08
N ILE A 243 11.83 10.35 1.38
CA ILE A 243 12.61 11.18 0.44
C ILE A 243 13.05 10.35 -0.78
N LEU A 244 13.57 9.15 -0.55
CA LEU A 244 14.02 8.27 -1.62
C LEU A 244 12.86 7.80 -2.50
N GLY A 245 11.75 7.37 -1.90
CA GLY A 245 10.56 6.89 -2.62
C GLY A 245 9.91 7.97 -3.49
N HIS A 246 9.82 9.21 -3.00
CA HIS A 246 9.26 10.32 -3.78
C HIS A 246 10.08 10.67 -5.02
N ASN A 247 11.41 10.58 -4.92
CA ASN A 247 12.32 10.97 -5.99
C ASN A 247 12.81 9.79 -6.86
N ALA A 248 12.42 8.56 -6.52
CA ALA A 248 12.70 7.33 -7.27
C ALA A 248 12.44 7.46 -8.79
N PRO A 249 11.33 8.06 -9.27
CA PRO A 249 11.08 8.22 -10.71
C PRO A 249 12.14 9.03 -11.45
N VAL A 250 12.85 9.93 -10.76
CA VAL A 250 13.85 10.84 -11.33
C VAL A 250 15.27 10.28 -11.22
N TRP A 251 15.58 9.55 -10.14
CA TRP A 251 16.96 9.11 -9.86
C TRP A 251 17.27 7.68 -10.26
N GLN A 252 16.26 6.81 -10.42
CA GLN A 252 16.46 5.41 -10.75
C GLN A 252 16.05 5.10 -12.18
N SER A 253 16.70 4.10 -12.77
CA SER A 253 16.23 3.51 -14.03
C SER A 253 14.89 2.81 -13.83
N ALA A 254 14.11 2.63 -14.91
CA ALA A 254 12.85 1.88 -14.84
C ALA A 254 13.07 0.43 -14.36
N ALA A 255 14.14 -0.22 -14.81
CA ALA A 255 14.50 -1.58 -14.40
C ALA A 255 14.84 -1.65 -12.91
N SER A 256 15.60 -0.68 -12.38
CA SER A 256 15.92 -0.59 -10.96
C SER A 256 14.66 -0.42 -10.10
N ARG A 257 13.71 0.44 -10.52
CA ARG A 257 12.43 0.63 -9.80
C ARG A 257 11.57 -0.63 -9.77
N ILE A 258 11.54 -1.38 -10.87
CA ILE A 258 10.80 -2.65 -10.94
C ILE A 258 11.46 -3.67 -10.02
N ALA A 259 12.79 -3.82 -10.11
CA ALA A 259 13.56 -4.75 -9.28
C ALA A 259 13.40 -4.42 -7.78
N GLU A 260 13.57 -3.16 -7.38
CA GLU A 260 13.41 -2.72 -5.99
C GLU A 260 12.00 -3.02 -5.46
N ARG A 261 10.96 -2.71 -6.25
CA ARG A 261 9.57 -2.98 -5.85
C ARG A 261 9.30 -4.47 -5.65
N THR A 262 9.69 -5.31 -6.60
CA THR A 262 9.49 -6.77 -6.52
C THR A 262 10.25 -7.39 -5.35
N ASN A 263 11.51 -7.00 -5.15
CA ASN A 263 12.33 -7.50 -4.06
C ASN A 263 11.77 -7.09 -2.69
N TRP A 264 11.39 -5.82 -2.51
CA TRP A 264 10.82 -5.37 -1.25
C TRP A 264 9.44 -5.95 -0.94
N GLN A 265 8.60 -6.17 -1.96
CA GLN A 265 7.35 -6.90 -1.79
C GLN A 265 7.59 -8.31 -1.26
N THR A 266 8.60 -9.00 -1.79
CA THR A 266 8.98 -10.35 -1.37
C THR A 266 9.53 -10.36 0.06
N ILE A 267 10.46 -9.45 0.38
CA ILE A 267 11.04 -9.33 1.72
C ILE A 267 9.96 -8.99 2.74
N GLN A 268 9.14 -7.98 2.46
CA GLN A 268 8.04 -7.57 3.35
C GLN A 268 7.11 -8.75 3.65
N PHE A 269 6.69 -9.48 2.61
CA PHE A 269 5.82 -10.66 2.77
C PHE A 269 6.45 -11.73 3.66
N ILE A 270 7.74 -12.06 3.46
CA ILE A 270 8.44 -13.06 4.27
C ILE A 270 8.55 -12.59 5.72
N LEU A 271 9.01 -11.35 5.94
CA LEU A 271 9.20 -10.77 7.26
C LEU A 271 7.88 -10.73 8.04
N GLU A 272 6.80 -10.23 7.46
CA GLU A 272 5.48 -10.20 8.08
C GLU A 272 4.96 -11.61 8.39
N SER A 273 5.07 -12.53 7.42
CA SER A 273 4.53 -13.89 7.57
C SER A 273 5.24 -14.67 8.67
N VAL A 274 6.57 -14.59 8.71
CA VAL A 274 7.38 -15.22 9.76
C VAL A 274 6.97 -14.68 11.11
N VAL A 275 6.79 -13.37 11.22
CA VAL A 275 6.53 -12.77 12.52
C VAL A 275 5.14 -13.08 13.04
N PHE A 276 4.10 -13.03 12.21
CA PHE A 276 2.77 -13.47 12.63
C PHE A 276 2.76 -14.93 13.09
N LEU A 277 3.52 -15.79 12.42
CA LEU A 277 3.68 -17.18 12.85
C LEU A 277 4.40 -17.27 14.20
N VAL A 278 5.50 -16.54 14.41
CA VAL A 278 6.23 -16.60 15.69
C VAL A 278 5.42 -16.02 16.85
N ILE A 279 4.66 -14.94 16.64
CA ILE A 279 3.72 -14.42 17.65
C ILE A 279 2.77 -15.53 18.11
N GLY A 280 2.22 -16.30 17.17
CA GLY A 280 1.38 -17.44 17.50
C GLY A 280 2.12 -18.54 18.27
N LEU A 281 3.36 -18.85 17.87
CA LEU A 281 4.18 -19.87 18.52
C LEU A 281 4.57 -19.52 19.96
N GLN A 282 4.69 -18.24 20.29
CA GLN A 282 5.00 -17.77 21.65
C GLN A 282 3.80 -17.77 22.61
N VAL A 283 2.57 -17.98 22.12
CA VAL A 283 1.35 -17.85 22.94
C VAL A 283 1.40 -18.76 24.17
N ARG A 284 1.75 -20.04 24.00
CA ARG A 284 1.77 -20.98 25.12
C ARG A 284 2.80 -20.58 26.18
N ALA A 285 4.03 -20.28 25.77
CA ALA A 285 5.10 -19.89 26.70
C ALA A 285 4.70 -18.66 27.53
N ILE A 286 4.20 -17.60 26.86
CA ILE A 286 3.77 -16.37 27.54
C ILE A 286 2.60 -16.61 28.50
N VAL A 287 1.64 -17.45 28.11
CA VAL A 287 0.51 -17.80 28.98
C VAL A 287 0.98 -18.60 30.19
N ASP A 288 1.82 -19.61 29.98
CA ASP A 288 2.35 -20.46 31.05
C ASP A 288 3.20 -19.63 32.04
N ASP A 289 4.07 -18.75 31.56
CA ASP A 289 4.89 -17.87 32.41
C ASP A 289 4.04 -16.93 33.26
N ALA A 290 3.04 -16.28 32.65
CA ALA A 290 2.16 -15.37 33.37
C ALA A 290 1.24 -16.08 34.37
N TRP A 291 0.85 -17.33 34.09
CA TRP A 291 0.01 -18.15 34.98
C TRP A 291 0.79 -18.63 36.22
N HIS A 292 2.10 -18.85 36.08
CA HIS A 292 2.96 -19.28 37.18
C HIS A 292 3.72 -18.12 37.87
N GLY A 293 3.62 -16.89 37.36
CA GLY A 293 4.30 -15.68 37.86
C GLY A 293 3.85 -15.14 39.23
N GLY A 294 3.10 -15.92 40.02
CA GLY A 294 2.76 -15.61 41.42
C GLY A 294 1.69 -14.53 41.63
N VAL A 295 1.11 -13.96 40.58
CA VAL A 295 -0.03 -13.02 40.65
C VAL A 295 -1.34 -13.81 40.67
N ASP A 296 -2.33 -13.31 41.42
CA ASP A 296 -3.65 -13.93 41.44
C ASP A 296 -4.28 -13.98 40.03
N HIS A 297 -4.74 -15.17 39.63
CA HIS A 297 -5.27 -15.43 38.29
C HIS A 297 -6.43 -14.51 37.91
N SER A 298 -7.30 -14.19 38.87
CA SER A 298 -8.43 -13.28 38.62
C SER A 298 -7.95 -11.87 38.28
N ARG A 299 -6.86 -11.43 38.93
CA ARG A 299 -6.20 -10.15 38.69
C ARG A 299 -5.49 -10.12 37.33
N VAL A 300 -4.85 -11.23 36.93
CA VAL A 300 -4.23 -11.37 35.59
C VAL A 300 -5.28 -11.25 34.49
N ILE A 301 -6.38 -12.00 34.60
CA ILE A 301 -7.49 -11.96 33.62
C ILE A 301 -8.09 -10.55 33.57
N LEU A 302 -8.35 -9.94 34.73
CA LEU A 302 -8.88 -8.58 34.82
C LEU A 302 -7.94 -7.56 34.17
N ALA A 303 -6.64 -7.64 34.43
CA ALA A 303 -5.65 -6.75 33.84
C ALA A 303 -5.62 -6.89 32.30
N CYS A 304 -5.56 -8.12 31.79
CA CYS A 304 -5.57 -8.37 30.34
C CYS A 304 -6.84 -7.84 29.67
N ALA A 305 -8.01 -8.14 30.25
CA ALA A 305 -9.31 -7.68 29.72
C ALA A 305 -9.45 -6.16 29.79
N ALA A 306 -9.03 -5.53 30.89
CA ALA A 306 -9.08 -4.09 31.08
C ALA A 306 -8.14 -3.37 30.11
N VAL A 307 -6.88 -3.82 29.98
CA VAL A 307 -5.91 -3.25 29.03
C VAL A 307 -6.43 -3.38 27.61
N PHE A 308 -6.90 -4.57 27.21
CA PHE A 308 -7.49 -4.79 25.88
C PHE A 308 -8.66 -3.83 25.60
N LEU A 309 -9.61 -3.74 26.53
CA LEU A 309 -10.76 -2.85 26.36
C LEU A 309 -10.34 -1.38 26.30
N THR A 310 -9.42 -0.94 27.16
CA THR A 310 -8.90 0.42 27.15
C THR A 310 -8.25 0.77 25.82
N VAL A 311 -7.45 -0.14 25.26
CA VAL A 311 -6.77 0.03 23.97
C VAL A 311 -7.76 0.09 22.79
N VAL A 312 -8.85 -0.69 22.86
CA VAL A 312 -9.92 -0.65 21.84
C VAL A 312 -10.75 0.63 21.95
N VAL A 313 -11.07 1.07 23.17
CA VAL A 313 -11.96 2.23 23.43
C VAL A 313 -11.23 3.56 23.32
N SER A 314 -9.93 3.62 23.64
CA SER A 314 -9.14 4.86 23.57
C SER A 314 -9.15 5.48 22.17
N ARG A 315 -9.14 4.64 21.13
CA ARG A 315 -9.09 5.09 19.74
C ARG A 315 -10.37 5.84 19.32
N PRO A 316 -11.60 5.29 19.43
CA PRO A 316 -12.82 6.08 19.23
C PRO A 316 -12.91 7.33 20.11
N LEU A 317 -12.52 7.22 21.38
CA LEU A 317 -12.55 8.35 22.32
C LEU A 317 -11.62 9.50 21.90
N TRP A 318 -10.52 9.21 21.20
CA TRP A 318 -9.63 10.24 20.68
C TRP A 318 -10.02 10.71 19.28
N VAL A 319 -10.31 9.78 18.36
CA VAL A 319 -10.50 10.04 16.93
C VAL A 319 -11.73 10.91 16.66
N PHE A 320 -12.86 10.68 17.35
CA PHE A 320 -14.06 11.51 17.18
C PHE A 320 -13.83 12.96 17.66
N PRO A 321 -13.41 13.20 18.93
CA PRO A 321 -13.13 14.55 19.40
C PRO A 321 -12.04 15.27 18.61
N SER A 322 -10.91 14.62 18.35
CA SER A 322 -9.79 15.23 17.59
C SER A 322 -10.16 15.60 16.15
N THR A 323 -11.14 14.91 15.57
CA THR A 323 -11.68 15.25 14.25
C THR A 323 -12.66 16.43 14.33
N TYR A 324 -13.62 16.41 15.24
CA TYR A 324 -14.72 17.38 15.20
C TYR A 324 -14.45 18.67 15.99
N LEU A 325 -13.80 18.60 17.16
CA LEU A 325 -13.57 19.77 18.01
C LEU A 325 -12.75 20.87 17.32
N PRO A 326 -11.63 20.58 16.63
CA PRO A 326 -10.85 21.66 16.03
C PRO A 326 -11.55 22.32 14.84
N ARG A 327 -12.53 21.63 14.23
CA ARG A 327 -13.36 22.13 13.12
C ARG A 327 -14.55 22.98 13.58
N LEU A 328 -14.71 23.17 14.90
CA LEU A 328 -15.56 24.24 15.44
C LEU A 328 -14.95 25.63 15.16
N ILE A 329 -13.64 25.70 14.90
CA ILE A 329 -12.94 26.92 14.52
C ILE A 329 -13.16 27.18 13.01
N PRO A 330 -13.73 28.34 12.60
CA PRO A 330 -14.07 28.61 11.20
C PRO A 330 -12.88 28.54 10.23
N SER A 331 -11.70 29.00 10.65
CA SER A 331 -10.47 28.98 9.83
C SER A 331 -10.02 27.55 9.51
N VAL A 332 -10.21 26.61 10.44
CA VAL A 332 -9.88 25.19 10.24
C VAL A 332 -10.90 24.53 9.31
N LYS A 333 -12.20 24.80 9.51
CA LYS A 333 -13.27 24.24 8.69
C LYS A 333 -13.18 24.69 7.22
N ALA A 334 -12.77 25.94 6.97
CA ALA A 334 -12.59 26.46 5.63
C ALA A 334 -11.41 25.80 4.89
N ALA A 335 -10.33 25.45 5.61
CA ALA A 335 -9.15 24.82 5.03
C ALA A 335 -9.27 23.29 4.87
N ASP A 336 -10.03 22.61 5.73
CA ASP A 336 -10.24 21.15 5.69
C ASP A 336 -11.66 20.78 6.17
N PRO A 337 -12.62 20.64 5.22
CA PRO A 337 -14.01 20.33 5.52
C PRO A 337 -14.17 19.10 6.41
N ALA A 338 -15.20 19.10 7.26
CA ALA A 338 -15.43 17.99 8.18
C ALA A 338 -15.77 16.70 7.43
N PRO A 339 -15.02 15.60 7.65
CA PRO A 339 -15.35 14.33 7.02
C PRO A 339 -16.67 13.78 7.57
N GLY A 340 -17.39 13.03 6.74
CA GLY A 340 -18.57 12.29 7.18
C GLY A 340 -18.23 11.34 8.34
N TRP A 341 -19.13 11.23 9.32
CA TRP A 341 -18.92 10.42 10.54
C TRP A 341 -18.61 8.94 10.24
N ARG A 342 -19.08 8.44 9.10
CA ARG A 342 -18.77 7.09 8.62
C ARG A 342 -17.26 6.88 8.44
N ASN A 343 -16.59 7.83 7.78
CA ASN A 343 -15.13 7.77 7.56
C ASN A 343 -14.39 7.76 8.90
N VAL A 344 -14.83 8.60 9.83
CA VAL A 344 -14.25 8.73 11.18
C VAL A 344 -14.43 7.43 11.97
N ALA A 345 -15.61 6.81 11.87
CA ALA A 345 -15.90 5.53 12.52
C ALA A 345 -14.95 4.42 12.02
N VAL A 346 -14.72 4.31 10.71
CA VAL A 346 -13.78 3.31 10.16
C VAL A 346 -12.36 3.57 10.59
N VAL A 347 -11.86 4.81 10.50
CA VAL A 347 -10.51 5.17 10.99
C VAL A 347 -10.37 4.85 12.48
N SER A 348 -11.41 5.11 13.27
CA SER A 348 -11.42 4.83 14.71
C SER A 348 -11.42 3.34 15.05
N TRP A 349 -11.92 2.48 14.16
CA TRP A 349 -12.00 1.03 14.35
C TRP A 349 -10.82 0.28 13.73
N ALA A 350 -10.18 0.85 12.71
CA ALA A 350 -9.04 0.28 11.99
C ALA A 350 -7.71 0.46 12.75
N GLY A 351 -7.64 -0.03 13.98
CA GLY A 351 -6.46 0.10 14.85
C GLY A 351 -5.91 -1.25 15.31
N MET A 352 -5.70 -2.21 14.41
CA MET A 352 -5.12 -3.52 14.78
C MET A 352 -3.71 -3.32 15.34
N ARG A 353 -3.30 -4.08 16.36
CA ARG A 353 -1.92 -4.03 16.89
C ARG A 353 -1.13 -5.18 16.28
N GLY A 354 0.15 -4.95 16.07
CA GLY A 354 1.00 -5.87 15.32
C GLY A 354 2.25 -6.27 16.07
N VAL A 355 3.24 -6.65 15.28
CA VAL A 355 4.53 -7.16 15.72
C VAL A 355 5.23 -6.28 16.73
N VAL A 356 5.25 -4.96 16.45
CA VAL A 356 6.08 -4.02 17.18
C VAL A 356 5.69 -3.99 18.67
N THR A 357 4.42 -4.22 18.98
CA THR A 357 3.93 -4.36 20.36
C THR A 357 4.59 -5.55 21.09
N LEU A 358 4.65 -6.74 20.48
CA LEU A 358 5.29 -7.88 21.13
C LEU A 358 6.81 -7.70 21.21
N ALA A 359 7.42 -7.11 20.19
CA ALA A 359 8.86 -6.81 20.22
C ALA A 359 9.23 -5.81 21.33
N ALA A 360 8.45 -4.75 21.44
CA ALA A 360 8.70 -3.65 22.37
C ALA A 360 8.53 -4.10 23.82
N VAL A 361 7.60 -5.03 24.12
CA VAL A 361 7.43 -5.52 25.50
C VAL A 361 8.67 -6.26 26.01
N LEU A 362 9.42 -6.90 25.11
CA LEU A 362 10.64 -7.62 25.48
C LEU A 362 11.80 -6.69 25.87
N LEU A 363 11.69 -5.39 25.57
CA LEU A 363 12.64 -4.36 26.01
C LEU A 363 12.49 -3.98 27.48
N LEU A 364 11.42 -4.44 28.14
CA LEU A 364 11.28 -4.27 29.58
C LEU A 364 12.42 -5.00 30.30
N PRO A 365 13.15 -4.32 31.21
CA PRO A 365 14.20 -4.94 32.01
C PRO A 365 13.72 -6.22 32.71
N GLU A 366 14.61 -7.20 32.88
CA GLU A 366 14.26 -8.48 33.54
C GLU A 366 13.71 -8.29 34.96
N ASP A 367 14.23 -7.31 35.69
CA ASP A 367 13.80 -6.97 37.05
C ASP A 367 12.45 -6.23 37.12
N THR A 368 11.75 -6.07 36.00
CA THR A 368 10.47 -5.33 35.95
C THR A 368 9.39 -6.09 36.74
N PRO A 369 8.69 -5.42 37.69
CA PRO A 369 7.60 -6.05 38.42
C PRO A 369 6.50 -6.60 37.50
N HIS A 370 6.14 -7.87 37.69
CA HIS A 370 5.09 -8.56 36.95
C HIS A 370 5.30 -8.58 35.42
N ARG A 371 6.56 -8.60 34.96
CA ARG A 371 6.93 -8.59 33.53
C ARG A 371 6.15 -9.61 32.72
N GLU A 372 5.96 -10.82 33.23
CA GLU A 372 5.24 -11.92 32.57
C GLU A 372 3.77 -11.54 32.29
N VAL A 373 3.12 -10.89 33.26
CA VAL A 373 1.73 -10.40 33.12
C VAL A 373 1.66 -9.23 32.15
N LEU A 374 2.66 -8.35 32.10
CA LEU A 374 2.73 -7.26 31.13
C LEU A 374 2.91 -7.80 29.69
N THR A 375 3.75 -8.81 29.51
CA THR A 375 3.94 -9.53 28.24
C THR A 375 2.65 -10.22 27.81
N LEU A 376 1.93 -10.87 28.73
CA LEU A 376 0.61 -11.45 28.44
C LEU A 376 -0.41 -10.38 28.04
N CYS A 377 -0.43 -9.23 28.72
CA CYS A 377 -1.29 -8.10 28.32
C CYS A 377 -1.00 -7.66 26.88
N ALA A 378 0.28 -7.50 26.51
CA ALA A 378 0.68 -7.14 25.16
C ALA A 378 0.24 -8.20 24.13
N LEU A 379 0.43 -9.48 24.42
CA LEU A 379 -0.03 -10.58 23.58
C LEU A 379 -1.56 -10.58 23.39
N VAL A 380 -2.32 -10.41 24.48
CA VAL A 380 -3.79 -10.34 24.44
C VAL A 380 -4.26 -9.13 23.63
N VAL A 381 -3.57 -8.00 23.71
CA VAL A 381 -3.88 -6.83 22.86
C VAL A 381 -3.63 -7.13 21.38
N VAL A 382 -2.46 -7.67 21.04
CA VAL A 382 -2.10 -7.99 19.64
C VAL A 382 -3.09 -9.01 19.07
N GLY A 383 -3.20 -10.18 19.71
CA GLY A 383 -4.09 -11.24 19.25
C GLY A 383 -5.56 -10.83 19.27
N GLY A 384 -6.00 -10.17 20.35
CA GLY A 384 -7.38 -9.72 20.51
C GLY A 384 -7.78 -8.67 19.47
N THR A 385 -6.92 -7.70 19.17
CA THR A 385 -7.26 -6.66 18.17
C THR A 385 -7.18 -7.19 16.75
N LEU A 386 -6.22 -8.07 16.43
CA LEU A 386 -6.17 -8.76 15.14
C LEU A 386 -7.41 -9.62 14.90
N LEU A 387 -7.85 -10.40 15.90
CA LEU A 387 -9.05 -11.23 15.79
C LEU A 387 -10.33 -10.38 15.75
N LEU A 388 -10.52 -9.47 16.72
CA LEU A 388 -11.74 -8.67 16.82
C LEU A 388 -11.86 -7.70 15.65
N GLN A 389 -10.85 -6.86 15.41
CA GLN A 389 -10.94 -5.80 14.39
C GLN A 389 -10.65 -6.35 13.00
N GLY A 390 -9.74 -7.32 12.84
CA GLY A 390 -9.47 -7.94 11.53
C GLY A 390 -10.69 -8.65 10.94
N LEU A 391 -11.52 -9.29 11.77
CA LEU A 391 -12.77 -9.92 11.33
C LEU A 391 -13.95 -8.95 11.21
N SER A 392 -14.06 -7.97 12.11
CA SER A 392 -15.22 -7.06 12.14
C SER A 392 -15.08 -5.81 11.24
N LEU A 393 -13.87 -5.39 10.89
CA LEU A 393 -13.64 -4.22 10.04
C LEU A 393 -14.25 -4.38 8.63
N PRO A 394 -14.12 -5.52 7.93
CA PRO A 394 -14.82 -5.73 6.64
C PRO A 394 -16.34 -5.59 6.76
N PHE A 395 -16.92 -6.14 7.83
CA PHE A 395 -18.35 -6.03 8.10
C PHE A 395 -18.76 -4.58 8.35
N LEU A 396 -17.99 -3.83 9.14
CA LEU A 396 -18.25 -2.42 9.43
C LEU A 396 -18.20 -1.55 8.17
N VAL A 397 -17.21 -1.76 7.29
CA VAL A 397 -17.08 -1.01 6.04
C VAL A 397 -18.27 -1.28 5.11
N ARG A 398 -18.70 -2.54 5.00
CA ARG A 398 -19.90 -2.92 4.23
C ARG A 398 -21.17 -2.31 4.82
N LEU A 399 -21.32 -2.33 6.15
CA LEU A 399 -22.48 -1.77 6.85
C LEU A 399 -22.61 -0.26 6.66
N LEU A 400 -21.49 0.47 6.64
CA LEU A 400 -21.47 1.92 6.47
C LEU A 400 -21.49 2.36 4.98
N SER A 401 -21.49 1.41 4.05
CA SER A 401 -21.43 1.64 2.59
C SER A 401 -20.29 2.59 2.20
N LEU A 402 -19.13 2.44 2.84
CA LEU A 402 -17.94 3.21 2.54
C LEU A 402 -17.16 2.52 1.43
N ARG A 403 -17.49 2.86 0.19
CA ARG A 403 -16.72 2.43 -0.97
C ARG A 403 -15.71 3.51 -1.31
N GLY A 404 -14.46 3.11 -1.51
CA GLY A 404 -13.45 3.94 -2.15
C GLY A 404 -13.81 4.20 -3.62
N PRO A 405 -12.96 4.96 -4.34
CA PRO A 405 -13.15 5.10 -5.78
C PRO A 405 -13.27 3.70 -6.39
N SER A 406 -14.24 3.55 -7.29
CA SER A 406 -14.53 2.25 -7.91
C SER A 406 -13.30 1.79 -8.69
N ARG A 407 -13.11 0.48 -8.87
CA ARG A 407 -11.98 0.00 -9.69
C ARG A 407 -12.10 0.53 -11.12
N ALA A 408 -13.34 0.71 -11.56
CA ALA A 408 -13.74 1.39 -12.78
C ALA A 408 -13.25 2.85 -12.84
N GLU A 409 -13.48 3.67 -11.82
CA GLU A 409 -12.96 5.05 -11.74
C GLU A 409 -11.43 5.08 -11.79
N ASP A 410 -10.76 4.15 -11.11
CA ASP A 410 -9.30 4.03 -11.11
C ASP A 410 -8.76 3.69 -12.51
N ALA A 411 -9.39 2.73 -13.18
CA ALA A 411 -9.05 2.35 -14.55
C ALA A 411 -9.27 3.53 -15.51
N LEU A 412 -10.35 4.29 -15.34
CA LEU A 412 -10.67 5.46 -16.15
C LEU A 412 -9.62 6.58 -15.97
N GLN A 413 -9.24 6.88 -14.72
CA GLN A 413 -8.17 7.83 -14.43
C GLN A 413 -6.83 7.37 -15.02
N GLN A 414 -6.54 6.08 -14.94
CA GLN A 414 -5.34 5.50 -15.52
C GLN A 414 -5.32 5.60 -17.05
N ALA A 415 -6.45 5.30 -17.72
CA ALA A 415 -6.59 5.44 -19.17
C ALA A 415 -6.40 6.91 -19.61
N GLY A 416 -7.03 7.86 -18.89
CA GLY A 416 -6.87 9.29 -19.16
C GLY A 416 -5.43 9.78 -18.99
N LEU A 417 -4.74 9.38 -17.92
CA LEU A 417 -3.33 9.74 -17.71
C LEU A 417 -2.41 9.11 -18.77
N LEU A 418 -2.69 7.86 -19.17
CA LEU A 418 -1.93 7.17 -20.21
C LEU A 418 -2.12 7.82 -21.58
N GLN A 419 -3.34 8.31 -21.88
CA GLN A 419 -3.63 9.10 -23.07
C GLN A 419 -2.80 10.38 -23.07
N GLN A 420 -2.86 11.19 -22.00
CA GLN A 420 -2.05 12.42 -21.89
C GLN A 420 -0.56 12.16 -22.06
N ALA A 421 -0.03 11.11 -21.44
CA ALA A 421 1.38 10.72 -21.59
C ALA A 421 1.71 10.28 -23.03
N THR A 422 0.78 9.64 -23.71
CA THR A 422 0.94 9.19 -25.10
C THR A 422 0.85 10.35 -26.09
N ASP A 423 -0.06 11.29 -25.88
CA ASP A 423 -0.19 12.49 -26.70
C ASP A 423 1.07 13.36 -26.61
N ALA A 424 1.63 13.52 -25.40
CA ALA A 424 2.91 14.20 -25.20
C ALA A 424 4.06 13.46 -25.92
N GLY A 425 4.08 12.13 -25.87
CA GLY A 425 5.06 11.31 -26.58
C GLY A 425 4.93 11.41 -28.11
N LEU A 426 3.71 11.47 -28.63
CA LEU A 426 3.45 11.67 -30.05
C LEU A 426 3.84 13.08 -30.51
N ALA A 427 3.54 14.11 -29.71
CA ALA A 427 3.96 15.48 -30.00
C ALA A 427 5.49 15.60 -30.11
N GLU A 428 6.22 14.94 -29.20
CA GLU A 428 7.68 14.87 -29.30
C GLU A 428 8.18 14.04 -30.47
N LEU A 429 7.50 12.95 -30.82
CA LEU A 429 7.82 12.21 -32.03
C LEU A 429 7.71 13.12 -33.25
N GLU A 430 6.58 13.82 -33.44
CA GLU A 430 6.36 14.72 -34.58
C GLU A 430 7.40 15.85 -34.64
N ALA A 431 7.76 16.44 -33.49
CA ALA A 431 8.76 17.51 -33.41
C ALA A 431 10.17 17.07 -33.84
N ASN A 432 10.48 15.77 -33.72
CA ASN A 432 11.81 15.22 -34.00
C ASN A 432 11.89 14.41 -35.31
N ILE A 433 10.82 14.37 -36.11
CA ILE A 433 10.87 13.75 -37.44
C ILE A 433 11.78 14.59 -38.34
N THR A 434 12.83 13.95 -38.85
CA THR A 434 13.73 14.53 -39.86
C THR A 434 13.43 13.94 -41.25
N PRO A 435 13.83 14.61 -42.35
CA PRO A 435 13.67 14.07 -43.70
C PRO A 435 14.35 12.71 -43.93
N GLN A 436 15.33 12.34 -43.10
CA GLN A 436 16.04 11.06 -43.14
C GLN A 436 15.36 9.97 -42.30
N THR A 437 14.31 10.30 -41.55
CA THR A 437 13.63 9.34 -40.67
C THR A 437 12.80 8.38 -41.52
N SER A 438 12.98 7.07 -41.32
CA SER A 438 12.21 6.06 -42.05
C SER A 438 10.71 6.18 -41.71
N PRO A 439 9.82 6.27 -42.73
CA PRO A 439 8.38 6.27 -42.51
C PRO A 439 7.88 5.04 -41.74
N ASP A 440 8.50 3.88 -41.96
CA ASP A 440 8.12 2.62 -41.31
C ASP A 440 8.42 2.64 -39.80
N VAL A 441 9.52 3.29 -39.41
CA VAL A 441 9.88 3.47 -37.99
C VAL A 441 8.87 4.40 -37.31
N VAL A 442 8.52 5.51 -37.96
CA VAL A 442 7.50 6.43 -37.46
C VAL A 442 6.15 5.72 -37.32
N ALA A 443 5.74 4.96 -38.34
CA ALA A 443 4.50 4.18 -38.30
C ALA A 443 4.51 3.14 -37.17
N SER A 444 5.64 2.44 -36.95
CA SER A 444 5.79 1.47 -35.86
C SER A 444 5.70 2.14 -34.48
N LEU A 445 6.34 3.30 -34.30
CA LEU A 445 6.27 4.04 -33.02
C LEU A 445 4.85 4.53 -32.73
N ARG A 446 4.20 5.14 -33.72
CA ARG A 446 2.78 5.56 -33.61
C ARG A 446 1.90 4.37 -33.25
N PHE A 447 2.02 3.27 -33.99
CA PHE A 447 1.23 2.06 -33.74
C PHE A 447 1.41 1.53 -32.31
N ARG A 448 2.65 1.39 -31.82
CA ARG A 448 2.91 0.90 -30.45
C ARG A 448 2.34 1.82 -29.37
N LEU A 449 2.46 3.13 -29.56
CA LEU A 449 1.94 4.14 -28.62
C LEU A 449 0.41 4.08 -28.56
N THR A 450 -0.25 4.08 -29.72
CA THR A 450 -1.71 4.05 -29.81
C THR A 450 -2.28 2.73 -29.29
N GLN A 451 -1.67 1.58 -29.63
CA GLN A 451 -2.09 0.26 -29.14
C GLN A 451 -2.11 0.19 -27.61
N ARG A 452 -1.06 0.70 -26.95
CA ARG A 452 -0.98 0.69 -25.49
C ARG A 452 -2.12 1.50 -24.83
N THR A 453 -2.47 2.63 -25.42
CA THR A 453 -3.51 3.51 -24.90
C THR A 453 -4.91 2.98 -25.19
N ASN A 454 -5.12 2.48 -26.41
CA ASN A 454 -6.33 1.79 -26.83
C ASN A 454 -6.65 0.60 -25.91
N ALA A 455 -5.65 -0.23 -25.60
CA ALA A 455 -5.81 -1.34 -24.67
C ALA A 455 -6.24 -0.92 -23.25
N ALA A 456 -5.98 0.33 -22.82
CA ALA A 456 -6.46 0.85 -21.54
C ALA A 456 -7.93 1.31 -21.64
N TRP A 457 -8.31 1.97 -22.73
CA TRP A 457 -9.70 2.41 -22.98
C TRP A 457 -10.65 1.24 -23.23
N GLU A 458 -10.19 0.20 -23.92
CA GLU A 458 -10.99 -0.98 -24.24
C GLU A 458 -11.54 -1.69 -23.00
N ARG A 459 -10.87 -1.57 -21.84
CA ARG A 459 -11.26 -2.22 -20.58
C ARG A 459 -12.40 -1.56 -19.82
N LEU A 460 -12.71 -0.31 -20.16
CA LEU A 460 -13.66 0.47 -19.39
C LEU A 460 -15.10 0.01 -19.66
N GLY A 461 -15.40 -0.37 -20.91
CA GLY A 461 -16.71 -0.84 -21.31
C GLY A 461 -16.80 -2.36 -21.44
N ALA A 462 -17.98 -2.92 -21.16
CA ALA A 462 -18.36 -4.19 -21.74
C ALA A 462 -18.71 -3.93 -23.22
N PRO A 463 -17.97 -4.48 -24.20
CA PRO A 463 -18.34 -4.27 -25.59
C PRO A 463 -19.77 -4.80 -25.79
N GLU A 464 -20.67 -4.00 -26.35
CA GLU A 464 -22.02 -4.46 -26.74
C GLU A 464 -21.93 -5.64 -27.74
N SER A 465 -20.82 -5.72 -28.48
CA SER A 465 -20.48 -6.90 -29.25
C SER A 465 -19.86 -7.96 -28.35
N GLU A 466 -20.35 -9.21 -28.39
CA GLU A 466 -19.67 -10.38 -27.80
C GLU A 466 -18.29 -10.68 -28.46
N GLN A 467 -17.75 -9.73 -29.22
CA GLN A 467 -16.53 -9.87 -29.99
C GLN A 467 -15.34 -9.42 -29.17
N MET A 468 -14.23 -10.14 -29.35
CA MET A 468 -12.97 -9.80 -28.71
C MET A 468 -12.48 -8.45 -29.22
N THR A 469 -11.95 -7.62 -28.32
CA THR A 469 -11.33 -6.35 -28.72
C THR A 469 -10.03 -6.60 -29.50
N PRO A 470 -9.55 -5.64 -30.30
CA PRO A 470 -8.24 -5.76 -30.96
C PRO A 470 -7.10 -6.13 -30.00
N SER A 471 -7.07 -5.58 -28.79
CA SER A 471 -6.03 -5.90 -27.80
C SER A 471 -6.19 -7.31 -27.22
N GLU A 472 -7.42 -7.78 -26.99
CA GLU A 472 -7.70 -9.15 -26.54
C GLU A 472 -7.30 -10.17 -27.62
N GLU A 473 -7.59 -9.89 -28.89
CA GLU A 473 -7.19 -10.75 -30.00
C GLU A 473 -5.67 -10.78 -30.19
N TYR A 474 -5.01 -9.62 -30.15
CA TYR A 474 -3.55 -9.53 -30.16
C TYR A 474 -2.94 -10.39 -29.05
N ARG A 475 -3.45 -10.26 -27.82
CA ARG A 475 -3.00 -11.04 -26.66
C ARG A 475 -3.16 -12.54 -26.90
N ARG A 476 -4.35 -13.00 -27.29
CA ARG A 476 -4.62 -14.43 -27.54
C ARG A 476 -3.62 -15.02 -28.53
N LEU A 477 -3.40 -14.33 -29.65
CA LEU A 477 -2.48 -14.79 -30.70
C LEU A 477 -1.03 -14.71 -30.23
N ARG A 478 -0.61 -13.63 -29.58
CA ARG A 478 0.79 -13.45 -29.16
C ARG A 478 1.20 -14.43 -28.07
N LEU A 479 0.33 -14.75 -27.10
CA LEU A 479 0.61 -15.78 -26.10
C LEU A 479 0.79 -17.17 -26.73
N GLN A 480 0.01 -17.50 -27.76
CA GLN A 480 0.21 -18.75 -28.52
C GLN A 480 1.55 -18.76 -29.26
N MET A 481 1.93 -17.63 -29.87
CA MET A 481 3.24 -17.48 -30.53
C MET A 481 4.39 -17.65 -29.52
N LEU A 482 4.31 -16.99 -28.36
CA LEU A 482 5.31 -17.10 -27.30
C LEU A 482 5.45 -18.54 -26.79
N GLY A 483 4.33 -19.26 -26.65
CA GLY A 483 4.34 -20.69 -26.32
C GLY A 483 5.10 -21.53 -27.35
N ALA A 484 4.91 -21.27 -28.64
CA ALA A 484 5.63 -21.95 -29.72
C ALA A 484 7.13 -21.55 -29.77
N GLU A 485 7.45 -20.26 -29.63
CA GLU A 485 8.83 -19.75 -29.57
C GLU A 485 9.59 -20.40 -28.41
N ARG A 486 8.97 -20.48 -27.22
CA ARG A 486 9.53 -21.15 -26.04
C ARG A 486 9.77 -22.64 -26.28
N ALA A 487 8.86 -23.33 -26.95
CA ALA A 487 9.03 -24.75 -27.27
C ALA A 487 10.30 -25.00 -28.09
N VAL A 488 10.60 -24.13 -29.07
CA VAL A 488 11.84 -24.21 -29.85
C VAL A 488 13.08 -23.99 -28.98
N VAL A 489 13.06 -22.99 -28.08
CA VAL A 489 14.19 -22.76 -27.16
C VAL A 489 14.43 -23.98 -26.27
N LEU A 490 13.37 -24.63 -25.79
CA LEU A 490 13.46 -25.84 -24.97
C LEU A 490 13.98 -27.05 -25.77
N GLU A 491 13.56 -27.22 -27.03
CA GLU A 491 14.08 -28.27 -27.91
C GLU A 491 15.59 -28.09 -28.15
N VAL A 492 16.04 -26.86 -28.44
CA VAL A 492 17.46 -26.56 -28.62
C VAL A 492 18.25 -26.75 -27.32
N ARG A 493 17.67 -26.41 -26.16
CA ARG A 493 18.28 -26.71 -24.85
C ARG A 493 18.50 -28.21 -24.68
N ASP A 494 17.50 -29.03 -24.99
CA ASP A 494 17.55 -30.48 -24.81
C ASP A 494 18.53 -31.14 -25.79
N SER A 495 18.83 -30.50 -26.92
CA SER A 495 19.88 -30.93 -27.86
C SER A 495 21.32 -30.71 -27.37
N GLY A 496 21.53 -29.82 -26.40
CA GLY A 496 22.85 -29.49 -25.85
C GLY A 496 23.79 -28.74 -26.82
N VAL A 497 23.29 -28.21 -27.93
CA VAL A 497 24.11 -27.56 -28.98
C VAL A 497 24.53 -26.14 -28.63
N LEU A 498 23.69 -25.39 -27.90
CA LEU A 498 23.95 -24.00 -27.53
C LEU A 498 24.37 -23.87 -26.07
N ASP A 499 25.16 -22.83 -25.80
CA ASP A 499 25.52 -22.44 -24.44
C ASP A 499 24.27 -22.04 -23.64
N HIS A 500 24.27 -22.40 -22.36
CA HIS A 500 23.20 -22.10 -21.43
C HIS A 500 22.94 -20.59 -21.30
N GLU A 501 23.98 -19.74 -21.33
CA GLU A 501 23.81 -18.28 -21.21
C GLU A 501 23.01 -17.69 -22.38
N VAL A 502 23.23 -18.21 -23.60
CA VAL A 502 22.49 -17.78 -24.80
C VAL A 502 21.03 -18.20 -24.70
N LEU A 503 20.77 -19.45 -24.30
CA LEU A 503 19.42 -19.96 -24.09
C LEU A 503 18.67 -19.15 -23.02
N GLN A 504 19.34 -18.85 -21.91
CA GLN A 504 18.77 -18.05 -20.82
C GLN A 504 18.49 -16.61 -21.26
N SER A 505 19.35 -16.01 -22.08
CA SER A 505 19.13 -14.66 -22.64
C SER A 505 17.89 -14.61 -23.53
N VAL A 506 17.71 -15.58 -24.42
CA VAL A 506 16.51 -15.67 -25.29
C VAL A 506 15.26 -15.93 -24.45
N MET A 507 15.31 -16.88 -23.51
CA MET A 507 14.19 -17.17 -22.62
C MET A 507 13.76 -15.93 -21.81
N SER A 508 14.73 -15.20 -21.26
CA SER A 508 14.47 -13.98 -20.49
C SER A 508 13.78 -12.89 -21.32
N LEU A 509 14.06 -12.80 -22.62
CA LEU A 509 13.41 -11.85 -23.52
C LEU A 509 11.96 -12.24 -23.82
N LEU A 510 11.70 -13.54 -24.02
CA LEU A 510 10.33 -14.06 -24.17
C LEU A 510 9.51 -13.86 -22.89
N ASP A 511 10.10 -14.15 -21.73
CA ASP A 511 9.44 -13.99 -20.43
C ASP A 511 9.17 -12.50 -20.11
N LEU A 512 10.07 -11.59 -20.52
CA LEU A 512 9.85 -10.15 -20.38
C LEU A 512 8.67 -9.69 -21.24
N GLU A 513 8.58 -10.17 -22.49
CA GLU A 513 7.46 -9.86 -23.38
C GLU A 513 6.13 -10.40 -22.85
N GLU A 514 6.08 -11.67 -22.41
CA GLU A 514 4.90 -12.26 -21.78
C GLU A 514 4.46 -11.46 -20.55
N SER A 515 5.41 -11.04 -19.70
CA SER A 515 5.12 -10.24 -18.51
C SER A 515 4.53 -8.86 -18.80
N LEU A 516 4.75 -8.33 -20.01
CA LEU A 516 4.15 -7.07 -20.46
C LEU A 516 2.72 -7.29 -20.96
N ILE A 517 2.40 -8.48 -21.47
CA ILE A 517 1.07 -8.85 -21.97
C ILE A 517 0.13 -9.23 -20.81
N ASP A 518 0.58 -10.08 -19.87
CA ASP A 518 -0.28 -10.63 -18.81
C ASP A 518 -0.67 -9.62 -17.72
N ARG A 519 0.18 -8.63 -17.42
CA ARG A 519 -0.18 -7.56 -16.46
C ARG A 519 -1.42 -6.77 -16.86
N PHE A 520 -1.79 -6.82 -18.13
CA PHE A 520 -2.97 -6.13 -18.61
C PHE A 520 -4.28 -6.92 -18.37
N ASP A 521 -4.22 -8.22 -18.05
CA ASP A 521 -5.37 -9.13 -17.93
C ASP A 521 -5.96 -9.19 -16.51
N GLU A 522 -5.13 -9.29 -15.46
CA GLU A 522 -5.56 -9.49 -14.07
C GLU A 522 -6.50 -8.40 -13.50
N ALA A 523 -6.63 -7.26 -14.20
CA ALA A 523 -7.47 -6.13 -13.79
C ALA A 523 -8.82 -6.04 -14.52
N GLY A 524 -9.05 -6.78 -15.60
CA GLY A 524 -10.18 -6.57 -16.53
C GLY A 524 -11.51 -7.23 -16.12
N ASP A 525 -11.46 -8.46 -15.61
CA ASP A 525 -12.66 -9.27 -15.36
C ASP A 525 -13.60 -8.70 -14.28
N ASP A 526 -13.08 -7.87 -13.36
CA ASP A 526 -13.84 -7.30 -12.25
C ASP A 526 -14.49 -5.93 -12.57
N LEU A 527 -14.22 -5.31 -13.74
CA LEU A 527 -14.61 -3.92 -14.05
C LEU A 527 -15.98 -3.78 -14.74
N ARG A 528 -16.48 -4.85 -15.37
CA ARG A 528 -17.61 -4.81 -16.32
C ARG A 528 -18.99 -4.57 -15.68
N GLU A 529 -19.11 -4.59 -14.35
CA GLU A 529 -20.39 -4.46 -13.64
C GLU A 529 -20.59 -3.11 -12.92
N GLU A 530 -19.58 -2.23 -12.89
CA GLU A 530 -19.63 -0.97 -12.15
C GLU A 530 -19.93 0.23 -13.07
N ALA A 531 -20.86 1.10 -12.66
CA ALA A 531 -21.14 2.33 -13.39
C ALA A 531 -19.90 3.26 -13.36
N LEU A 532 -19.47 3.71 -14.54
CA LEU A 532 -18.36 4.61 -14.76
C LEU A 532 -18.85 6.07 -14.82
N SER A 533 -18.67 6.81 -13.73
CA SER A 533 -18.82 8.26 -13.75
C SER A 533 -17.53 8.92 -13.31
N SER A 534 -16.98 9.82 -14.12
CA SER A 534 -15.95 10.75 -13.69
C SER A 534 -16.57 11.95 -12.98
N THR A 535 -15.91 12.39 -11.90
CA THR A 535 -15.99 13.78 -11.48
C THR A 535 -15.02 14.59 -12.33
N VAL A 536 -15.47 15.71 -12.90
CA VAL A 536 -14.61 16.64 -13.65
C VAL A 536 -13.38 16.99 -12.82
N THR A 537 -12.23 16.44 -13.21
CA THR A 537 -10.93 16.76 -12.59
C THR A 537 -10.24 17.81 -13.44
N GLY A 538 -10.56 19.08 -13.23
CA GLY A 538 -9.85 20.20 -13.86
C GLY A 538 -10.70 21.44 -14.11
N GLU A 539 -10.02 22.55 -14.39
CA GLU A 539 -10.62 23.85 -14.79
C GLU A 539 -10.89 23.91 -16.31
N CYS A 540 -11.21 22.78 -16.95
CA CYS A 540 -11.46 22.76 -18.39
C CYS A 540 -12.79 23.45 -18.69
N ALA A 541 -12.73 24.65 -19.28
CA ALA A 541 -13.90 25.43 -19.67
C ALA A 541 -14.84 24.63 -20.59
N HIS A 542 -14.28 23.88 -21.55
CA HIS A 542 -15.06 23.07 -22.49
C HIS A 542 -15.92 22.02 -21.78
N LEU A 543 -15.38 21.33 -20.77
CA LEU A 543 -16.12 20.32 -20.00
C LEU A 543 -17.21 20.93 -19.10
N LEU A 544 -16.95 22.14 -18.59
CA LEU A 544 -17.90 22.90 -17.76
C LEU A 544 -19.06 23.45 -18.60
N ASP A 545 -18.77 23.92 -19.82
CA ASP A 545 -19.76 24.52 -20.73
C ASP A 545 -20.56 23.47 -21.52
N ALA A 546 -20.00 22.28 -21.73
CA ALA A 546 -20.67 21.22 -22.48
C ALA A 546 -21.94 20.70 -21.76
N PRO A 547 -23.04 20.45 -22.50
CA PRO A 547 -24.26 19.92 -21.91
C PRO A 547 -24.04 18.51 -21.36
N VAL A 548 -24.85 18.10 -20.38
CA VAL A 548 -24.74 16.76 -19.75
C VAL A 548 -25.08 15.63 -20.73
N THR A 549 -26.04 15.89 -21.62
CA THR A 549 -26.54 15.00 -22.65
C THR A 549 -27.06 15.82 -23.83
N CYS A 550 -27.01 15.27 -25.02
CA CYS A 550 -27.68 15.73 -26.23
C CYS A 550 -28.50 14.58 -26.84
N VAL A 551 -29.35 14.89 -27.82
CA VAL A 551 -30.12 13.85 -28.53
C VAL A 551 -29.21 13.20 -29.57
N PRO A 552 -29.02 11.86 -29.53
CA PRO A 552 -28.21 11.17 -30.53
C PRO A 552 -28.85 11.20 -31.92
N ASP A 553 -28.05 11.38 -32.97
CA ASP A 553 -28.51 11.25 -34.36
C ASP A 553 -28.83 9.78 -34.72
N HIS A 554 -27.91 8.87 -34.38
CA HIS A 554 -27.99 7.43 -34.61
C HIS A 554 -27.74 6.68 -33.28
N PRO A 555 -28.77 6.48 -32.44
CA PRO A 555 -28.60 5.85 -31.13
C PRO A 555 -28.09 4.41 -31.26
N GLY A 556 -26.98 4.09 -30.60
CA GLY A 556 -26.44 2.74 -30.50
C GLY A 556 -25.74 2.20 -31.75
N ILE A 557 -25.49 3.04 -32.78
CA ILE A 557 -24.76 2.64 -33.97
C ILE A 557 -23.83 3.76 -34.44
N CYS A 558 -22.70 3.39 -35.05
CA CYS A 558 -21.89 4.30 -35.86
C CYS A 558 -22.26 4.07 -37.34
N GLN A 559 -22.94 5.04 -37.96
CA GLN A 559 -23.43 4.92 -39.32
C GLN A 559 -22.27 4.74 -40.33
N GLU A 560 -21.17 5.46 -40.11
CA GLU A 560 -20.00 5.39 -40.97
C GLU A 560 -19.33 4.01 -40.93
N CYS A 561 -19.27 3.36 -39.76
CA CYS A 561 -18.78 1.99 -39.68
C CYS A 561 -19.67 1.03 -40.49
N LEU A 562 -20.99 1.18 -40.45
CA LEU A 562 -21.89 0.35 -41.26
C LEU A 562 -21.69 0.59 -42.76
N ASP A 563 -21.52 1.85 -43.16
CA ASP A 563 -21.34 2.23 -44.55
C ASP A 563 -19.99 1.74 -45.12
N GLU A 564 -18.94 1.75 -44.28
CA GLU A 564 -17.59 1.30 -44.63
C GLU A 564 -17.39 -0.22 -44.47
N GLY A 565 -18.36 -0.92 -43.86
CA GLY A 565 -18.27 -2.36 -43.57
C GLY A 565 -17.34 -2.69 -42.41
N PHE A 566 -17.12 -1.74 -41.50
CA PHE A 566 -16.33 -1.91 -40.28
C PHE A 566 -17.19 -2.31 -39.09
N VAL A 567 -16.51 -2.88 -38.08
CA VAL A 567 -17.07 -3.13 -36.77
C VAL A 567 -16.42 -2.17 -35.78
N TRP A 568 -17.21 -1.61 -34.87
CA TRP A 568 -16.73 -0.74 -33.80
C TRP A 568 -16.50 -1.51 -32.51
N VAL A 569 -15.64 -0.95 -31.65
CA VAL A 569 -15.36 -1.48 -30.32
C VAL A 569 -16.30 -0.85 -29.29
N HIS A 570 -16.26 0.49 -29.20
CA HIS A 570 -17.10 1.30 -28.30
C HIS A 570 -17.64 2.52 -29.06
N LEU A 571 -18.76 3.07 -28.59
CA LEU A 571 -19.40 4.26 -29.16
C LEU A 571 -19.22 5.50 -28.28
N ARG A 572 -19.07 6.65 -28.94
CA ARG A 572 -18.99 7.98 -28.32
C ARG A 572 -19.98 8.90 -28.99
N MET A 573 -20.51 9.87 -28.24
CA MET A 573 -21.45 10.87 -28.74
C MET A 573 -20.93 12.28 -28.52
N CYS A 574 -21.01 13.11 -29.56
CA CYS A 574 -20.68 14.53 -29.52
C CYS A 574 -21.71 15.32 -28.72
N LEU A 575 -21.28 16.00 -27.66
CA LEU A 575 -22.17 16.80 -26.81
C LEU A 575 -22.62 18.10 -27.48
N THR A 576 -21.96 18.53 -28.55
CA THR A 576 -22.35 19.74 -29.31
C THR A 576 -23.48 19.46 -30.30
N CYS A 577 -23.44 18.34 -31.02
CA CYS A 577 -24.39 18.06 -32.12
C CYS A 577 -25.14 16.73 -32.04
N GLY A 578 -24.83 15.85 -31.09
CA GLY A 578 -25.49 14.55 -30.96
C GLY A 578 -24.93 13.43 -31.83
N HIS A 579 -23.86 13.70 -32.59
CA HIS A 579 -23.30 12.72 -33.50
C HIS A 579 -22.69 11.51 -32.77
N VAL A 580 -23.18 10.30 -33.07
CA VAL A 580 -22.68 9.03 -32.52
C VAL A 580 -21.66 8.40 -33.45
N ALA A 581 -20.45 8.17 -32.95
CA ALA A 581 -19.32 7.68 -33.72
C ALA A 581 -18.53 6.60 -32.97
N CYS A 582 -17.83 5.75 -33.70
CA CYS A 582 -16.95 4.74 -33.12
C CYS A 582 -15.72 5.36 -32.43
N CYS A 583 -15.26 4.73 -31.35
CA CYS A 583 -14.11 5.19 -30.56
C CYS A 583 -12.79 5.07 -31.32
N ASP A 584 -11.73 5.67 -30.78
CA ASP A 584 -10.41 5.69 -31.44
C ASP A 584 -9.70 4.32 -31.51
N SER A 585 -10.22 3.32 -30.79
CA SER A 585 -9.76 1.92 -30.96
C SER A 585 -10.44 1.17 -32.10
N SER A 586 -11.57 1.69 -32.57
CA SER A 586 -12.27 1.12 -33.72
C SER A 586 -11.51 1.42 -34.99
N VAL A 587 -11.58 0.51 -35.97
CA VAL A 587 -10.89 0.64 -37.27
C VAL A 587 -11.22 1.98 -37.96
N GLY A 588 -12.47 2.44 -37.87
CA GLY A 588 -12.94 3.69 -38.47
C GLY A 588 -12.46 4.97 -37.79
N ASN A 589 -12.18 4.94 -36.47
CA ASN A 589 -11.78 6.12 -35.67
C ASN A 589 -12.65 7.39 -35.95
N HIS A 590 -13.96 7.19 -36.08
CA HIS A 590 -14.88 8.22 -36.56
C HIS A 590 -15.09 9.34 -35.52
N ALA A 591 -14.95 9.07 -34.22
CA ALA A 591 -15.02 10.12 -33.20
C ALA A 591 -13.91 11.17 -33.35
N SER A 592 -12.64 10.73 -33.54
CA SER A 592 -11.54 11.66 -33.83
C SER A 592 -11.65 12.30 -35.21
N ALA A 593 -12.21 11.61 -36.22
CA ALA A 593 -12.47 12.20 -37.53
C ALA A 593 -13.51 13.31 -37.44
N HIS A 594 -14.60 13.10 -36.69
CA HIS A 594 -15.62 14.09 -36.41
C HIS A 594 -14.99 15.33 -35.77
N PHE A 595 -14.25 15.17 -34.66
CA PHE A 595 -13.59 16.30 -33.99
C PHE A 595 -12.70 17.10 -34.95
N ARG A 596 -11.87 16.45 -35.76
CA ARG A 596 -11.00 17.15 -36.73
C ARG A 596 -11.76 17.92 -37.80
N SER A 597 -13.00 17.54 -38.09
CA SER A 597 -13.84 18.19 -39.10
C SER A 597 -14.71 19.32 -38.54
N THR A 598 -15.15 19.22 -37.29
CA THR A 598 -16.11 20.15 -36.67
C THR A 598 -15.52 21.03 -35.57
N GLU A 599 -14.36 20.64 -35.03
CA GLU A 599 -13.74 21.20 -33.83
C GLU A 599 -14.66 21.17 -32.58
N HIS A 600 -15.67 20.28 -32.57
CA HIS A 600 -16.54 20.11 -31.42
C HIS A 600 -15.78 19.50 -30.23
N PRO A 601 -15.68 20.20 -29.08
CA PRO A 601 -14.62 19.93 -28.12
C PRO A 601 -14.84 18.68 -27.27
N VAL A 602 -16.10 18.31 -26.99
CA VAL A 602 -16.42 17.30 -25.98
C VAL A 602 -17.24 16.15 -26.54
N MET A 603 -16.74 14.94 -26.33
CA MET A 603 -17.47 13.69 -26.56
C MET A 603 -17.75 13.01 -25.23
N ARG A 604 -18.83 12.23 -25.16
CA ARG A 604 -19.21 11.40 -24.02
C ARG A 604 -19.26 9.94 -24.45
N SER A 605 -18.87 9.02 -23.57
CA SER A 605 -19.21 7.61 -23.78
C SER A 605 -20.73 7.39 -23.75
N VAL A 606 -21.23 6.53 -24.63
CA VAL A 606 -22.62 6.10 -24.64
C VAL A 606 -22.79 4.62 -24.29
N GLU A 607 -21.72 3.96 -23.85
CA GLU A 607 -21.77 2.58 -23.38
C GLU A 607 -22.65 2.45 -22.12
N PRO A 608 -23.35 1.33 -21.92
CA PRO A 608 -24.18 1.10 -20.76
C PRO A 608 -23.42 1.28 -19.44
N GLY A 609 -23.92 2.17 -18.58
CA GLY A 609 -23.27 2.44 -17.28
C GLY A 609 -22.14 3.47 -17.35
N GLU A 610 -21.77 3.98 -18.53
CA GLU A 610 -20.76 5.00 -18.70
C GLU A 610 -21.33 6.42 -18.86
N ALA A 611 -20.73 7.38 -18.16
CA ALA A 611 -21.12 8.79 -18.21
C ALA A 611 -19.93 9.75 -18.31
N TRP A 612 -18.72 9.20 -18.45
CA TRP A 612 -17.50 10.00 -18.57
C TRP A 612 -17.42 10.74 -19.90
N ARG A 613 -16.69 11.86 -19.87
CA ARG A 613 -16.51 12.78 -21.00
C ARG A 613 -15.04 12.96 -21.30
N TRP A 614 -14.73 13.24 -22.55
CA TRP A 614 -13.38 13.56 -22.99
C TRP A 614 -13.38 14.87 -23.76
N CYS A 615 -12.51 15.79 -23.34
CA CYS A 615 -12.21 17.00 -24.09
C CYS A 615 -11.05 16.72 -25.05
N TYR A 616 -11.31 16.74 -26.36
CA TYR A 616 -10.27 16.56 -27.39
C TYR A 616 -9.36 17.77 -27.56
N VAL A 617 -9.77 18.94 -27.06
CA VAL A 617 -8.96 20.17 -27.12
C VAL A 617 -7.88 20.15 -26.05
N ASP A 618 -8.26 19.84 -24.82
CA ASP A 618 -7.37 19.89 -23.65
C ASP A 618 -6.80 18.51 -23.27
N ASN A 619 -7.24 17.43 -23.93
CA ASN A 619 -6.88 16.04 -23.62
C ASN A 619 -7.10 15.68 -22.14
N VAL A 620 -8.26 16.07 -21.62
CA VAL A 620 -8.63 15.84 -20.22
C VAL A 620 -9.96 15.09 -20.11
N LEU A 621 -10.00 14.21 -19.11
CA LEU A 621 -11.17 13.46 -18.70
C LEU A 621 -12.08 14.33 -17.83
N GLY A 622 -13.39 14.25 -18.08
CA GLY A 622 -14.44 15.05 -17.43
C GLY A 622 -15.60 14.23 -16.91
#